data_AF-Q8CV45-F1
#
_entry.id   AF-Q8CV45-F1
#
_cell.length_a   1.000
_cell.length_b   1.000
_cell.length_c   1.000
_cell.angle_alpha   90.00
_cell.angle_beta   90.00
_cell.angle_gamma   90.00
#
_symmetry.space_group_name_H-M   'P 1'
#
loop_
_entity.id
_entity.type
_entity.pdbx_description
1 polymer ?
#
loop_
_entity_poly.entity_id
_entity_poly.type
_entity_poly.pdbx_seq_one_letter_code
_entity_poly.pdbx_strand_id
1 'polypeptide(L)'
;MIGLFAKPIPEGPPLYGTLLPSLGDFCFTGIQPGIYYLMATSVSWEMPSTDILLPYRTLRTRTREPIIVETNLAVPHQQVTLYSP
;
A
#
# COMPACT_ATOMS: atom_id res chain seq x y z
N MET A 1 6.68 -1.45 3.75
CA MET A 1 5.71 -2.24 2.95
C MET A 1 4.71 -1.30 2.30
N ILE A 2 4.36 -1.55 1.04
CA ILE A 2 3.27 -0.88 0.34
C ILE A 2 2.39 -1.93 -0.34
N GLY A 3 1.08 -1.69 -0.39
CA GLY A 3 0.17 -2.65 -1.01
C GLY A 3 -1.18 -2.07 -1.42
N LEU A 4 -1.81 -2.79 -2.34
CA LEU A 4 -3.14 -2.56 -2.88
C LEU A 4 -4.13 -3.55 -2.23
N PHE A 5 -5.21 -3.01 -1.66
CA PHE A 5 -6.24 -3.76 -0.93
C PHE A 5 -7.58 -3.64 -1.64
N ALA A 6 -8.42 -4.67 -1.54
CA ALA A 6 -9.78 -4.65 -2.10
C ALA A 6 -10.75 -3.70 -1.35
N LYS A 7 -10.39 -3.31 -0.13
CA LYS A 7 -11.25 -2.56 0.80
C LYS A 7 -10.49 -1.40 1.45
N PRO A 8 -11.19 -0.33 1.85
CA PRO A 8 -10.59 0.82 2.53
C PRO A 8 -10.10 0.50 3.96
N ILE A 9 -10.51 -0.64 4.51
CA ILE A 9 -10.01 -1.16 5.79
C ILE A 9 -9.38 -2.53 5.48
N PRO A 10 -8.12 -2.76 5.84
CA PRO A 10 -7.45 -4.02 5.56
C PRO A 10 -8.02 -5.12 6.48
N GLU A 11 -8.63 -6.14 5.88
CA GLU A 11 -9.15 -7.34 6.57
C GLU A 11 -8.21 -8.55 6.41
N GLY A 12 -7.05 -8.35 5.77
CA GLY A 12 -6.09 -9.39 5.43
C GLY A 12 -4.86 -8.79 4.73
N PRO A 13 -3.99 -9.63 4.13
CA PRO A 13 -2.85 -9.15 3.35
C PRO A 13 -3.30 -8.36 2.10
N PRO A 14 -2.43 -7.50 1.53
CA PRO A 14 -2.73 -6.83 0.28
C PRO A 14 -2.90 -7.85 -0.86
N LEU A 15 -3.76 -7.53 -1.83
CA LEU A 15 -3.86 -8.29 -3.08
C LEU A 15 -2.58 -8.22 -3.90
N TYR A 16 -1.94 -7.06 -3.87
CA TYR A 16 -0.63 -6.81 -4.48
C TYR A 16 0.20 -6.02 -3.48
N GLY A 17 1.34 -6.57 -3.06
CA GLY A 17 2.17 -5.94 -2.04
C GLY A 17 3.64 -6.14 -2.32
N THR A 18 4.45 -5.18 -1.90
CA THR A 18 5.90 -5.28 -1.98
C THR A 18 6.58 -4.58 -0.80
N LEU A 19 7.83 -4.99 -0.54
CA LEU A 19 8.74 -4.32 0.36
C LEU A 19 9.67 -3.44 -0.45
N LEU A 20 9.61 -2.13 -0.19
CA LEU A 20 10.55 -1.18 -0.76
C LEU A 20 11.75 -1.05 0.18
N PRO A 21 12.99 -1.20 -0.31
CA PRO A 21 14.19 -1.06 0.51
C PRO A 21 14.49 0.40 0.87
N SER A 22 13.97 1.35 0.10
CA SER A 22 14.14 2.79 0.29
C SER A 22 12.89 3.55 -0.18
N LEU A 23 12.83 4.85 0.16
CA LEU A 23 11.86 5.78 -0.44
C LEU A 23 12.22 6.06 -1.91
N GLY A 24 11.22 6.42 -2.71
CA GLY A 24 11.37 6.75 -4.12
C GLY A 24 10.19 6.28 -4.97
N ASP A 25 10.33 6.40 -6.29
CA ASP A 25 9.32 5.97 -7.24
C ASP A 25 9.37 4.45 -7.43
N PHE A 26 8.20 3.84 -7.54
CA PHE A 26 8.05 2.42 -7.84
C PHE A 26 6.74 2.21 -8.62
N CYS A 27 6.59 1.06 -9.27
CA CYS A 27 5.41 0.74 -10.05
C CYS A 27 4.94 -0.69 -9.79
N PHE A 28 3.62 -0.85 -9.63
CA PHE A 28 2.98 -2.15 -9.67
C PHE A 28 2.63 -2.50 -11.12
N THR A 29 3.06 -3.66 -11.60
CA THR A 29 2.79 -4.14 -12.96
C THR A 29 1.91 -5.40 -12.94
N GLY A 30 1.13 -5.62 -14.01
CA GLY A 30 0.30 -6.82 -14.13
C GLY A 30 -0.93 -6.84 -13.21
N ILE A 31 -1.38 -5.67 -12.77
CA ILE A 31 -2.56 -5.52 -11.93
C ILE A 31 -3.81 -5.75 -12.77
N GLN A 32 -4.71 -6.60 -12.27
CA GLN A 32 -6.00 -6.84 -12.95
C GLN A 32 -6.88 -5.58 -12.86
N PRO A 33 -7.74 -5.31 -13.84
CA PRO A 33 -8.70 -4.22 -13.75
C PRO A 33 -9.58 -4.34 -12.50
N GLY A 34 -9.78 -3.24 -11.78
CA GLY A 34 -10.49 -3.25 -10.51
C GLY A 34 -10.32 -1.97 -9.68
N ILE A 35 -10.98 -1.95 -8.52
CA ILE A 35 -10.93 -0.86 -7.55
C ILE A 35 -10.02 -1.28 -6.40
N TYR A 36 -9.00 -0.47 -6.13
CA TYR A 36 -7.98 -0.77 -5.12
C TYR A 36 -7.79 0.40 -4.15
N TYR A 37 -7.41 0.07 -2.92
CA TYR A 37 -7.04 1.04 -1.90
C TYR A 37 -5.56 0.88 -1.57
N LEU A 38 -4.80 1.96 -1.69
CA LEU A 38 -3.37 1.93 -1.42
C LEU A 38 -3.12 2.20 0.06
N MET A 39 -2.32 1.32 0.67
CA MET A 39 -1.82 1.50 2.03
C MET A 39 -0.33 1.23 2.06
N ALA A 40 0.38 2.00 2.88
CA ALA A 40 1.80 1.78 3.11
C ALA A 40 2.13 1.97 4.57
N THR A 41 3.16 1.24 5.01
CA THR A 41 3.62 1.23 6.40
C THR A 41 5.13 1.06 6.43
N SER A 42 5.81 1.80 7.31
CA SER A 42 7.22 1.54 7.61
C SER A 42 7.36 0.20 8.31
N VAL A 43 8.38 -0.57 7.97
CA VAL A 43 8.70 -1.85 8.62
C VAL A 43 10.16 -1.83 9.01
N SER A 44 10.50 -2.26 10.23
CA SER A 44 11.87 -2.56 10.62
C SER A 44 12.11 -4.07 10.51
N TRP A 45 13.36 -4.47 10.24
CA TRP A 45 13.73 -5.89 10.12
C TRP A 45 13.45 -6.70 11.38
N GLU A 46 13.48 -6.05 12.54
CA GLU A 46 13.27 -6.65 13.85
C GLU A 46 11.78 -6.71 14.24
N MET A 47 10.88 -6.15 13.42
CA MET A 47 9.45 -6.07 13.71
C MET A 47 8.76 -7.42 13.46
N PRO A 48 7.95 -7.93 14.40
CA PRO A 48 7.08 -9.07 14.16
C PRO A 48 6.13 -8.80 12.98
N SER A 49 5.86 -9.80 12.15
CA SER A 49 4.97 -9.64 10.98
C SER A 49 3.56 -9.17 11.35
N THR A 50 3.09 -9.52 12.55
CA THR A 50 1.81 -9.04 13.12
C THR A 50 1.80 -7.54 13.38
N ASP A 51 2.94 -6.97 13.78
CA ASP A 51 3.06 -5.55 14.12
C ASP A 51 3.00 -4.66 12.88
N ILE A 52 3.31 -5.21 11.69
CA ILE A 52 3.13 -4.54 10.40
C ILE A 52 1.65 -4.18 10.19
N LEU A 53 0.73 -4.98 10.71
CA LEU A 53 -0.71 -4.78 10.58
C LEU A 53 -1.29 -3.90 11.70
N LEU A 54 -0.58 -3.71 12.81
CA LEU A 54 -1.04 -2.90 13.94
C LEU A 54 -0.84 -1.39 13.69
N PRO A 55 -1.88 -0.55 13.88
CA PRO A 55 -1.84 0.88 13.52
C PRO A 55 -0.98 1.79 14.40
N TYR A 56 -0.62 1.36 15.61
CA TYR A 56 -0.05 2.27 16.61
C TYR A 56 1.48 2.24 16.72
N ARG A 57 2.17 1.45 15.88
CA ARG A 57 3.62 1.22 16.00
C ARG A 57 4.44 1.64 14.79
N THR A 58 3.79 2.06 13.70
CA THR A 58 4.44 2.25 12.40
C THR A 58 4.03 3.57 11.76
N LEU A 59 4.95 4.20 11.02
CA LEU A 59 4.58 5.30 10.14
C LEU A 59 3.70 4.76 9.03
N ARG A 60 2.53 5.35 8.81
CA ARG A 60 1.48 4.77 7.98
C ARG A 60 0.81 5.77 7.07
N THR A 61 0.24 5.23 6.02
CA THR A 61 -0.59 5.99 5.09
C THR A 61 -1.67 5.09 4.51
N ARG A 62 -2.77 5.72 4.15
CA ARG A 62 -3.90 5.10 3.46
C ARG A 62 -4.51 6.13 2.53
N THR A 63 -4.71 5.77 1.27
CA THR A 63 -5.48 6.62 0.35
C THR A 63 -6.95 6.61 0.74
N ARG A 64 -7.54 7.80 0.84
CA ARG A 64 -8.99 7.95 1.09
C ARG A 64 -9.79 7.64 -0.16
N GLU A 65 -9.25 8.05 -1.31
CA GLU A 65 -9.82 7.77 -2.62
C GLU A 65 -9.25 6.46 -3.17
N PRO A 66 -10.09 5.64 -3.82
CA PRO A 66 -9.63 4.43 -4.46
C PRO A 66 -8.83 4.73 -5.72
N ILE A 67 -7.89 3.84 -6.03
CA ILE A 67 -7.23 3.75 -7.32
C ILE A 67 -8.09 2.85 -8.21
N ILE A 68 -8.53 3.38 -9.34
CA ILE A 68 -9.29 2.63 -10.35
C ILE A 68 -8.30 2.19 -11.43
N VAL A 69 -8.13 0.87 -11.59
CA VAL A 69 -7.29 0.27 -12.63
C VAL A 69 -8.21 -0.18 -13.76
N GLU A 70 -8.00 0.34 -14.95
CA GLU A 70 -8.75 -0.02 -16.16
C GLU A 70 -7.85 -0.79 -17.14
N THR A 71 -8.46 -1.56 -18.03
CA THR A 71 -7.73 -2.37 -19.02
C THR A 71 -6.93 -1.48 -19.96
N ASN A 72 -5.62 -1.73 -20.07
CA ASN A 72 -4.68 -1.01 -20.94
C ASN A 72 -4.53 0.50 -20.67
N LEU A 73 -4.95 0.97 -19.49
CA LEU A 73 -4.75 2.36 -19.08
C LEU A 73 -3.80 2.44 -17.89
N ALA A 74 -2.79 3.29 -18.01
CA ALA A 74 -1.87 3.57 -16.92
C ALA A 74 -2.56 4.46 -15.88
N VAL A 75 -2.50 4.07 -14.61
CA VAL A 75 -2.92 4.92 -13.50
C VAL A 75 -1.91 6.06 -13.34
N PRO A 76 -2.36 7.31 -13.11
CA PRO A 76 -1.48 8.42 -12.78
C PRO A 76 -0.56 8.12 -11.59
N HIS A 77 0.58 8.81 -11.52
CA HIS A 77 1.51 8.66 -10.42
C HIS A 77 0.87 9.12 -9.10
N GLN A 78 0.91 8.25 -8.09
CA GLN A 78 0.34 8.51 -6.77
C GLN A 78 1.45 8.95 -5.81
N GLN A 79 1.42 10.21 -5.37
CA GLN A 79 2.33 10.67 -4.32
C GLN A 79 1.79 10.29 -2.94
N VAL A 80 2.62 9.60 -2.17
CA VAL A 80 2.23 9.02 -0.87
C VAL A 80 3.20 9.49 0.21
N THR A 81 2.65 10.00 1.31
CA THR A 81 3.42 10.41 2.51
C THR A 81 3.04 9.53 3.68
N LEU A 82 4.04 9.04 4.43
CA LEU A 82 3.84 8.30 5.67
C LEU A 82 3.70 9.28 6.85
N TYR A 83 2.73 9.04 7.71
CA TYR A 83 2.44 9.86 8.89
C TYR A 83 2.74 9.06 10.16
N SER A 84 3.13 9.75 11.23
CA SER A 84 3.25 9.14 12.56
C SER A 84 1.88 8.66 13.07
N PRO A 85 1.83 7.64 13.95
CA PRO A 85 0.61 7.22 14.63
C PRO A 85 -0.14 8.35 15.33
#